data_AF-A0A4R6NBK0-F1
#
_entry.id   AF-A0A4R6NBK0-F1
#
_cell.length_a   1.000
_cell.length_b   1.000
_cell.length_c   1.000
_cell.angle_alpha   90.00
_cell.angle_beta   90.00
_cell.angle_gamma   90.00
#
_symmetry.space_group_name_H-M   'P 1'
#
loop_
_entity.id
_entity.type
_entity.pdbx_description
1 polymer ?
#
loop_
_entity_poly.entity_id
_entity_poly.type
_entity_poly.pdbx_seq_one_letter_code
_entity_poly.pdbx_strand_id
1 'polypeptide(L)'
;MSSTSLDEVTAQALKLTAEERAELIERLVDTVTPAPPLHPIWEAEIARRVAEMDAGLVESIPAEQVYAEMRDMIDGKVAERRP
;
A
#
# COMPACT_ATOMS: atom_id res chain seq x y z
N MET A 1 -31.97 14.84 14.01
CA MET A 1 -30.86 14.06 13.44
C MET A 1 -31.47 13.01 12.54
N SER A 2 -31.24 13.06 11.23
CA SER A 2 -31.75 12.02 10.34
C SER A 2 -30.90 10.76 10.53
N SER A 3 -31.54 9.69 10.99
CA SER A 3 -30.92 8.37 11.08
C SER A 3 -30.99 7.72 9.71
N THR A 4 -29.89 7.67 8.96
CA THR A 4 -29.82 6.92 7.71
C THR A 4 -29.81 5.43 8.02
N SER A 5 -30.70 4.66 7.38
CA SER A 5 -30.74 3.20 7.56
C SER A 5 -29.70 2.48 6.69
N LEU A 6 -29.32 1.26 7.09
CA LEU A 6 -28.40 0.42 6.31
C LEU A 6 -28.91 0.19 4.87
N ASP A 7 -30.22 -0.02 4.73
CA ASP A 7 -30.85 -0.27 3.43
C ASP A 7 -30.78 0.98 2.53
N GLU A 8 -30.99 2.18 3.09
CA GLU A 8 -30.87 3.44 2.36
C GLU A 8 -29.42 3.69 1.90
N VAL A 9 -28.43 3.45 2.76
CA VAL A 9 -27.01 3.58 2.39
C VAL A 9 -26.63 2.57 1.32
N THR A 10 -27.08 1.32 1.46
CA THR A 10 -26.82 0.24 0.49
C THR A 10 -27.40 0.59 -0.87
N ALA A 11 -28.65 1.07 -0.91
CA ALA A 11 -29.31 1.48 -2.15
C ALA A 11 -28.61 2.67 -2.84
N GLN A 12 -27.99 3.57 -2.07
CA GLN A 12 -27.18 4.65 -2.64
C GLN A 12 -25.82 4.15 -3.14
N ALA A 13 -25.12 3.31 -2.38
CA ALA A 13 -23.84 2.75 -2.77
C ALA A 13 -23.94 1.91 -4.06
N LEU A 14 -25.03 1.19 -4.27
CA LEU A 14 -25.26 0.41 -5.50
C LEU A 14 -25.46 1.26 -6.76
N LYS A 15 -25.68 2.58 -6.65
CA LYS A 15 -25.75 3.50 -7.79
C LYS A 15 -24.38 3.97 -8.29
N LEU A 16 -23.33 3.78 -7.50
CA LEU A 16 -21.96 4.14 -7.85
C LEU A 16 -21.40 3.19 -8.92
N THR A 17 -20.34 3.61 -9.61
CA THR A 17 -19.55 2.74 -10.48
C THR A 17 -18.85 1.63 -9.69
N ALA A 18 -18.27 0.64 -10.39
CA ALA A 18 -17.54 -0.43 -9.73
C ALA A 18 -16.32 0.10 -8.97
N GLU A 19 -15.54 1.02 -9.58
CA GLU A 19 -14.39 1.65 -8.95
C GLU A 19 -14.78 2.47 -7.71
N GLU A 20 -15.80 3.32 -7.81
CA GLU A 20 -16.26 4.14 -6.67
C GLU A 20 -16.78 3.29 -5.51
N ARG A 21 -17.45 2.16 -5.80
CA ARG A 21 -17.85 1.21 -4.75
C ARG A 21 -16.64 0.56 -4.09
N ALA A 22 -15.60 0.21 -4.84
CA ALA A 22 -14.37 -0.36 -4.28
C ALA A 22 -13.70 0.63 -3.33
N GLU A 23 -13.61 1.91 -3.73
CA GLU A 23 -13.08 2.98 -2.87
C GLU A 23 -13.93 3.16 -1.60
N LEU A 24 -15.27 3.14 -1.73
CA LEU A 24 -16.16 3.22 -0.57
C LEU A 24 -15.97 2.04 0.39
N ILE A 25 -15.77 0.82 -0.13
CA ILE A 25 -15.52 -0.37 0.68
C ILE A 25 -14.21 -0.21 1.45
N GLU A 26 -13.10 0.16 0.80
CA GLU A 26 -11.80 0.39 1.46
C GLU A 26 -11.95 1.39 2.61
N ARG A 27 -12.57 2.54 2.35
CA ARG A 27 -12.80 3.59 3.36
C ARG A 27 -13.64 3.11 4.54
N LEU A 28 -14.62 2.23 4.32
CA LEU A 28 -15.46 1.69 5.39
C LEU A 28 -14.74 0.57 6.16
N VAL A 29 -13.98 -0.28 5.48
CA VAL A 29 -13.20 -1.37 6.09
C VAL A 29 -12.22 -0.80 7.11
N ASP A 30 -11.54 0.30 6.79
CA ASP A 30 -10.60 0.99 7.69
C ASP A 30 -11.26 1.49 8.99
N THR A 31 -12.59 1.68 9.01
CA THR A 31 -13.32 2.14 10.21
C THR A 31 -13.77 1.00 11.13
N VAL A 32 -13.91 -0.21 10.60
CA VAL A 32 -14.44 -1.37 11.34
C VAL A 32 -13.40 -2.43 11.63
N THR A 33 -12.35 -2.48 10.82
CA THR A 33 -11.23 -3.42 10.98
C THR A 33 -10.00 -2.60 11.34
N PRO A 34 -9.56 -2.58 12.62
CA PRO A 34 -8.25 -2.03 12.90
C PRO A 34 -7.23 -2.79 12.06
N ALA A 35 -6.21 -2.08 11.56
CA ALA A 35 -5.11 -2.71 10.86
C ALA A 35 -4.63 -3.92 11.69
N PRO A 36 -4.45 -5.10 11.06
CA PRO A 36 -4.05 -6.28 11.80
C PRO A 36 -2.78 -5.95 12.58
N PRO A 37 -2.67 -6.39 13.85
CA PRO A 37 -1.48 -6.14 14.62
C PRO A 37 -0.27 -6.67 13.84
N LEU A 38 0.80 -5.88 13.79
CA LEU A 38 2.05 -6.33 13.20
C LEU A 38 2.43 -7.65 13.88
N HIS A 39 2.63 -8.70 13.08
CA HIS A 39 2.95 -10.00 13.66
C HIS A 39 4.26 -9.88 14.47
N PRO A 40 4.35 -10.39 15.72
CA PRO A 40 5.44 -10.05 16.65
C PRO A 40 6.86 -10.29 16.12
N ILE A 41 7.03 -11.29 15.25
CA ILE A 41 8.30 -11.57 14.56
C ILE A 41 8.75 -10.39 13.69
N TRP A 42 7.82 -9.69 13.03
CA TRP A 42 8.13 -8.52 12.23
C TRP A 42 8.47 -7.30 13.07
N GLU A 43 7.88 -7.16 14.26
CA GLU A 43 8.25 -6.07 15.17
C GLU A 43 9.72 -6.19 15.61
N ALA A 44 10.13 -7.39 16.03
CA ALA A 44 11.52 -7.67 16.37
C ALA A 44 12.46 -7.50 15.18
N GLU A 45 12.06 -7.93 13.99
CA GLU A 45 12.87 -7.82 12.78
C GLU A 45 13.04 -6.36 12.31
N ILE A 46 11.99 -5.55 12.37
CA ILE A 46 12.08 -4.11 12.03
C ILE A 46 13.02 -3.42 13.01
N ALA A 47 12.86 -3.66 14.32
CA ALA A 47 13.74 -3.08 15.33
C ALA A 47 15.21 -3.47 15.12
N ARG A 48 15.48 -4.74 14.80
CA ARG A 48 16.82 -5.23 14.47
C ARG A 48 17.40 -4.53 13.24
N ARG A 49 16.65 -4.46 12.13
CA ARG A 49 17.12 -3.85 10.88
C ARG A 49 17.41 -2.36 11.01
N VAL A 50 16.56 -1.62 11.74
CA VAL A 50 16.79 -0.20 12.03
C VAL A 50 18.08 -0.02 12.83
N ALA A 51 18.28 -0.79 13.90
CA ALA A 51 19.49 -0.72 14.71
C ALA A 51 20.77 -1.05 13.91
N GLU A 52 20.72 -2.05 13.03
CA GLU A 52 21.85 -2.40 12.16
C GLU A 52 22.16 -1.30 11.14
N MET A 53 21.13 -0.66 10.56
CA MET A 53 21.30 0.48 9.67
C MET A 53 21.92 1.68 10.39
N ASP A 54 21.39 2.05 11.56
CA ASP A 54 21.89 3.19 12.36
C ASP A 54 23.33 2.96 12.84
N ALA A 55 23.70 1.71 13.11
CA ALA A 55 25.05 1.31 13.48
C ALA A 55 26.01 1.18 12.28
N GLY A 56 25.53 1.36 11.04
CA GLY A 56 26.33 1.20 9.82
C GLY A 56 26.77 -0.25 9.57
N LEU A 57 26.05 -1.23 10.11
CA LEU A 57 26.33 -2.66 9.95
C LEU A 57 25.73 -3.24 8.66
N VAL A 58 24.90 -2.45 7.96
CA VAL A 58 24.28 -2.82 6.69
C VAL A 58 24.96 -2.07 5.55
N GLU A 59 25.29 -2.79 4.48
CA GLU A 59 25.73 -2.18 3.23
C GLU A 59 24.51 -1.59 2.50
N SER A 60 24.38 -0.27 2.53
CA SER A 60 23.33 0.44 1.81
C SER A 60 23.71 0.69 0.35
N ILE A 61 22.73 0.64 -0.55
CA ILE A 61 22.91 1.04 -1.95
C ILE A 61 22.57 2.54 -2.07
N PRO A 62 23.41 3.38 -2.73
CA PRO A 62 23.09 4.77 -2.99
C PRO A 62 21.77 4.91 -3.77
N ALA A 63 20.90 5.81 -3.33
CA ALA A 63 19.58 6.00 -3.96
C ALA A 63 19.67 6.30 -5.47
N GLU A 64 20.66 7.09 -5.89
CA GLU A 64 20.87 7.40 -7.31
C GLU A 64 21.14 6.16 -8.17
N GLN A 65 21.86 5.19 -7.63
CA GLN A 65 22.10 3.91 -8.29
C GLN A 65 20.79 3.13 -8.45
N VAL A 66 20.00 3.02 -7.36
CA VAL A 66 18.69 2.34 -7.39
C VAL A 66 17.77 2.97 -8.44
N TYR A 67 17.71 4.30 -8.51
CA TYR A 67 16.87 5.00 -9.48
C TYR A 67 17.37 4.85 -10.91
N ALA A 68 18.68 4.83 -11.14
CA ALA A 68 19.25 4.56 -12.47
C ALA A 68 18.87 3.17 -12.96
N GLU A 69 19.10 2.14 -12.14
CA GLU A 69 18.75 0.75 -12.47
C GLU A 69 17.24 0.59 -12.70
N MET A 70 16.39 1.24 -11.89
CA MET A 70 14.95 1.21 -12.07
C MET A 70 14.51 1.81 -13.41
N ARG A 71 15.10 2.94 -13.83
CA ARG A 71 14.81 3.55 -15.14
C ARG A 71 15.21 2.61 -16.28
N ASP A 72 16.40 2.04 -16.22
CA ASP A 72 16.89 1.10 -17.23
C ASP A 72 15.96 -0.12 -17.36
N MET A 73 15.43 -0.64 -16.25
CA MET A 73 14.46 -1.75 -16.27
C MET A 73 13.12 -1.35 -16.91
N ILE A 74 12.64 -0.14 -16.66
CA ILE A 74 11.41 0.38 -17.27
C ILE A 74 11.63 0.58 -18.77
N ASP A 75 12.73 1.24 -19.15
CA ASP A 75 13.07 1.54 -20.54
C ASP A 75 13.35 0.27 -21.35
N GLY A 76 14.03 -0.73 -20.76
CA GLY A 76 14.22 -2.05 -21.35
C GLY A 76 12.91 -2.81 -21.56
N LYS A 77 12.00 -2.77 -20.59
CA LYS A 77 10.64 -3.32 -20.74
C LYS A 77 9.80 -2.56 -21.76
N VAL A 78 10.03 -1.26 -21.95
CA VAL A 78 9.39 -0.44 -22.99
C VAL A 78 9.96 -0.79 -24.37
N ALA A 79 11.26 -1.05 -24.49
CA ALA A 79 11.91 -1.48 -25.72
C ALA A 79 11.45 -2.87 -26.19
N GLU A 80 11.31 -3.84 -25.27
CA GLU A 80 10.77 -5.19 -25.57
C GLU A 80 9.28 -5.18 -25.97
N ARG A 81 8.53 -4.13 -25.61
CA ARG A 81 7.09 -4.00 -25.92
C ARG A 81 6.80 -3.22 -27.20
N ARG A 82 7.81 -2.69 -27.90
CA ARG A 82 7.61 -1.98 -29.17
C ARG A 82 7.71 -2.97 -30.34
N PRO A 83 6.73 -3.02 -31.26
CA PRO A 83 6.80 -3.88 -32.44
C PRO A 83 7.90 -3.44 -33.42
#